data_AF-A0A9D0ZE11-F1
#
_entry.id   AF-A0A9D0ZE11-F1
#
_cell.length_a   1.000
_cell.length_b   1.000
_cell.length_c   1.000
_cell.angle_alpha   90.00
_cell.angle_beta   90.00
_cell.angle_gamma   90.00
#
_symmetry.space_group_name_H-M   'P 1'
#
loop_
_entity.id
_entity.type
_entity.pdbx_description
1 polymer ?
#
loop_
_entity_poly.entity_id
_entity_poly.type
_entity_poly.pdbx_seq_one_letter_code
_entity_poly.pdbx_strand_id
1 'polypeptide(L)'
;MKRFFILLLAAVLCLSSLPTLADAPALLYTGTMLKDINLRVTESQEADSLGVLRAGEDVGIIDYSPEWLHLYSERLGEGYVLRQYVDAITPLDPENTPPYGAILHSQVATVCMQTPVYAAPDAAAEELCAVTPGSRISFWYIQDGWIVIPYQRKIGYIPASAISDLEPVAPTAEYAQSGDILAAFTSFYKTTQTELNLGRMVNIDVACDYISIVMNPGDEFSFNDVAGPYRAARGYMSAPVLIDGTTMPGYGGGTCQVSTTLYNVLLQLWKGITIIHRRPHGPSGASYVPHGVDAAVGSENLDLIFQNAYDFPIQIDASAQDGALFIAIRKA
;
A
#
# COMPACT_ATOMS: atom_id res chain seq x y z
N MET A 1 0.69 17.55 -12.01
CA MET A 1 0.46 16.32 -11.22
C MET A 1 0.03 16.76 -9.83
N LYS A 2 -1.13 16.30 -9.35
CA LYS A 2 -1.61 16.64 -8.00
C LYS A 2 -0.72 15.89 -7.00
N ARG A 3 0.00 16.64 -6.16
CA ARG A 3 0.89 16.12 -5.11
C ARG A 3 0.07 15.34 -4.08
N PHE A 4 0.64 14.27 -3.53
CA PHE A 4 0.03 13.50 -2.45
C PHE A 4 0.00 14.36 -1.19
N PHE A 5 -1.08 15.10 -0.98
CA PHE A 5 -1.33 15.76 0.30
C PHE A 5 -1.76 14.68 1.28
N ILE A 6 -0.87 14.31 2.19
CA ILE A 6 -1.28 13.81 3.49
C ILE A 6 -2.07 14.97 4.13
N LEU A 7 -3.36 14.77 4.34
CA LEU A 7 -4.23 15.72 5.07
C LEU A 7 -3.76 15.78 6.52
N LEU A 8 -2.71 16.56 6.79
CA LEU A 8 -2.36 16.97 8.13
C LEU A 8 -3.15 18.23 8.44
N LEU A 9 -4.13 18.13 9.34
CA LEU A 9 -4.92 19.27 9.83
C LEU A 9 -4.03 20.12 10.75
N ALA A 10 -3.20 21.01 10.19
CA ALA A 10 -2.38 21.93 10.97
C ALA A 10 -3.07 23.30 11.07
N ALA A 11 -3.67 23.59 12.22
CA ALA A 11 -4.07 24.93 12.60
C ALA A 11 -2.82 25.71 13.05
N VAL A 12 -2.43 26.76 12.32
CA VAL A 12 -1.38 27.68 12.79
C VAL A 12 -1.86 29.12 12.64
N LEU A 13 -1.96 29.79 13.80
CA LEU A 13 -2.23 31.21 13.98
C LEU A 13 -1.10 32.06 13.37
N CYS A 14 -1.48 33.13 12.66
CA CYS A 14 -0.58 34.18 12.23
C CYS A 14 0.11 34.85 13.42
N LEU A 15 1.45 35.04 13.33
CA LEU A 15 2.16 36.18 13.91
C LEU A 15 3.50 36.42 13.17
N SER A 16 3.90 37.67 13.19
CA SER A 16 4.76 38.42 12.25
C SER A 16 6.26 38.09 12.18
N SER A 17 6.75 38.20 10.94
CA SER A 17 8.11 38.41 10.36
C SER A 17 9.34 38.74 11.23
N LEU A 18 10.39 37.96 11.01
CA LEU A 18 11.82 38.34 10.90
C LEU A 18 12.47 37.50 9.76
N PRO A 19 13.51 37.98 9.06
CA PRO A 19 14.17 37.20 8.02
C PRO A 19 15.12 36.18 8.66
N THR A 20 14.77 34.90 8.64
CA THR A 20 15.61 33.78 9.10
C THR A 20 16.45 33.25 7.93
N LEU A 21 17.63 32.68 8.24
CA LEU A 21 18.37 31.78 7.32
C LEU A 21 17.33 30.87 6.65
N ALA A 22 17.39 30.69 5.32
CA ALA A 22 16.41 29.91 4.56
C ALA A 22 15.95 28.68 5.35
N ASP A 23 14.74 28.75 5.90
CA ASP A 23 14.23 27.72 6.79
C ASP A 23 14.24 26.40 6.02
N ALA A 24 14.93 25.39 6.57
CA ALA A 24 14.90 24.05 6.00
C ALA A 24 13.43 23.63 5.84
N PRO A 25 13.06 22.97 4.73
CA PRO A 25 11.68 22.58 4.50
C PRO A 25 11.19 21.65 5.61
N ALA A 26 9.89 21.66 5.87
CA ALA A 26 9.29 20.71 6.81
C ALA A 26 9.45 19.29 6.25
N LEU A 27 10.28 18.49 6.89
CA LEU A 27 10.56 17.11 6.51
C LEU A 27 9.56 16.16 7.17
N LEU A 28 9.04 15.20 6.40
CA LEU A 28 8.17 14.14 6.91
C LEU A 28 8.96 12.91 7.36
N TYR A 29 10.02 12.57 6.61
CA TYR A 29 10.83 11.38 6.86
C TYR A 29 12.31 11.69 6.73
N THR A 30 13.14 10.79 7.26
CA THR A 30 14.54 10.63 6.87
C THR A 30 14.71 9.34 6.09
N GLY A 31 15.79 9.22 5.32
CA GLY A 31 16.20 7.96 4.71
C GLY A 31 17.66 8.01 4.30
N THR A 32 18.20 6.86 3.89
CA THR A 32 19.60 6.71 3.50
C THR A 32 19.70 6.26 2.04
N MET A 33 20.58 6.91 1.29
CA MET A 33 20.80 6.59 -0.12
C MET A 33 21.45 5.21 -0.30
N LEU A 34 20.88 4.37 -1.16
CA LEU A 34 21.40 3.03 -1.45
C LEU A 34 22.62 3.03 -2.38
N LYS A 35 22.74 4.04 -3.24
CA LYS A 35 23.82 4.18 -4.22
C LYS A 35 23.96 5.62 -4.70
N ASP A 36 25.04 5.90 -5.40
CA ASP A 36 25.29 7.19 -6.03
C ASP A 36 24.22 7.51 -7.09
N ILE A 37 23.48 8.61 -6.88
CA ILE A 37 22.36 9.04 -7.73
C ILE A 37 22.39 10.56 -7.92
N ASN A 38 22.07 11.01 -9.13
CA ASN A 38 21.84 12.43 -9.42
C ASN A 38 20.52 12.90 -8.78
N LEU A 39 20.59 13.93 -7.94
CA LEU A 39 19.42 14.67 -7.48
C LEU A 39 18.87 15.52 -8.62
N ARG A 40 17.61 15.31 -8.99
CA ARG A 40 16.98 15.93 -10.17
C ARG A 40 16.18 17.17 -9.79
N VAL A 41 16.11 18.15 -10.68
CA VAL A 41 15.28 19.35 -10.48
C VAL A 41 13.77 19.09 -10.54
N THR A 42 13.35 18.03 -11.25
CA THR A 42 11.96 17.61 -11.40
C THR A 42 11.86 16.09 -11.41
N GLU A 43 10.63 15.55 -11.34
CA GLU A 43 10.31 14.11 -11.41
C GLU A 43 10.57 13.51 -12.81
N SER A 44 11.80 13.59 -13.30
CA SER A 44 12.24 13.02 -14.57
C SER A 44 13.71 12.62 -14.49
N GLN A 45 14.05 11.46 -15.06
CA GLN A 45 15.44 10.97 -15.08
C GLN A 45 16.31 11.77 -16.06
N GLU A 46 15.66 12.47 -17.00
CA GLU A 46 16.24 13.33 -18.01
C GLU A 46 16.40 14.77 -17.52
N ALA A 47 15.78 15.14 -16.40
CA ALA A 47 15.88 16.47 -15.83
C ALA A 47 17.31 16.82 -15.40
N ASP A 48 17.59 18.12 -15.34
CA ASP A 48 18.90 18.62 -14.92
C ASP A 48 19.28 18.09 -13.52
N SER A 49 20.59 17.84 -13.35
CA SER A 49 21.15 17.38 -12.08
C SER A 49 21.58 18.57 -11.23
N LEU A 50 21.13 18.58 -9.97
CA LEU A 50 21.61 19.50 -8.93
C LEU A 50 22.95 19.03 -8.35
N GLY A 51 23.30 17.76 -8.54
CA GLY A 51 24.51 17.13 -8.02
C GLY A 51 24.28 15.66 -7.70
N VAL A 52 25.35 14.98 -7.28
CA VAL A 52 25.30 13.56 -6.90
C VAL A 52 25.11 13.44 -5.38
N LEU A 53 24.07 12.72 -4.96
CA LEU A 53 23.93 12.15 -3.62
C LEU A 53 24.69 10.84 -3.56
N ARG A 54 25.44 10.60 -2.50
CA ARG A 54 26.34 9.43 -2.36
C ARG A 54 25.66 8.26 -1.67
N ALA A 55 26.10 7.05 -1.99
CA ALA A 55 25.73 5.87 -1.22
C ALA A 55 26.03 6.08 0.28
N GLY A 56 25.05 5.79 1.14
CA GLY A 56 25.14 6.00 2.59
C GLY A 56 24.91 7.43 3.05
N GLU A 57 24.64 8.39 2.15
CA GLU A 57 24.25 9.76 2.53
C GLU A 57 22.82 9.75 3.08
N ASP A 58 22.62 10.37 4.24
CA ASP A 58 21.30 10.60 4.81
C ASP A 58 20.62 11.80 4.15
N VAL A 59 19.32 11.67 3.91
CA VAL A 59 18.50 12.67 3.23
C VAL A 59 17.20 12.90 3.98
N GLY A 60 16.74 14.15 3.97
CA GLY A 60 15.38 14.48 4.40
C GLY A 60 14.39 14.23 3.27
N ILE A 61 13.19 13.77 3.59
CA ILE A 61 12.09 13.57 2.64
C ILE A 61 10.98 14.55 2.99
N ILE A 62 10.64 15.41 2.04
CA ILE A 62 9.60 16.45 2.18
C ILE A 62 8.23 15.84 1.86
N ASP A 63 8.11 15.19 0.71
CA ASP A 63 6.92 14.48 0.25
C ASP A 63 7.30 13.40 -0.79
N TYR A 64 6.31 12.69 -1.32
CA TYR A 64 6.54 11.72 -2.39
C TYR A 64 5.36 11.56 -3.33
N SER A 65 5.67 11.24 -4.58
CA SER A 65 4.72 10.76 -5.59
C SER A 65 4.78 9.22 -5.65
N PRO A 66 4.02 8.54 -6.53
CA PRO A 66 4.01 7.08 -6.58
C PRO A 66 5.40 6.51 -6.87
N GLU A 67 6.22 7.22 -7.66
CA GLU A 67 7.53 6.77 -8.12
C GLU A 67 8.71 7.61 -7.61
N TRP A 68 8.48 8.87 -7.22
CA TRP A 68 9.54 9.81 -6.85
C TRP A 68 9.45 10.25 -5.38
N LEU A 69 10.61 10.45 -4.76
CA LEU A 69 10.77 11.15 -3.50
C LEU A 69 11.16 12.60 -3.79
N HIS A 70 10.51 13.54 -3.12
CA HIS A 70 10.97 14.91 -3.02
C HIS A 70 11.84 15.03 -1.77
N LEU A 71 13.14 15.21 -1.98
CA LEU A 71 14.15 15.19 -0.95
C LEU A 71 14.69 16.59 -0.65
N TYR A 72 15.24 16.73 0.55
CA TYR A 72 16.12 17.82 0.96
C TYR A 72 17.50 17.26 1.31
N SER A 73 18.53 17.83 0.68
CA SER A 73 19.94 17.64 1.03
C SER A 73 20.52 18.96 1.52
N GLU A 74 21.21 18.96 2.66
CA GLU A 74 21.88 20.16 3.17
C GLU A 74 22.89 20.74 2.17
N ARG A 75 23.51 19.88 1.35
CA ARG A 75 24.55 20.25 0.39
C ARG A 75 23.97 20.69 -0.97
N LEU A 76 22.90 20.04 -1.42
CA LEU A 76 22.39 20.22 -2.78
C LEU A 76 21.03 20.95 -2.84
N GLY A 77 20.37 21.17 -1.70
CA GLY A 77 19.04 21.73 -1.62
C GLY A 77 17.94 20.69 -1.92
N GLU A 78 16.80 21.17 -2.40
CA GLU A 78 15.62 20.35 -2.71
C GLU A 78 15.70 19.74 -4.11
N GLY A 79 15.28 18.48 -4.25
CA GLY A 79 15.18 17.84 -5.55
C GLY A 79 14.57 16.44 -5.48
N TYR A 80 14.64 15.70 -6.58
CA TYR A 80 13.89 14.46 -6.77
C TYR A 80 14.80 13.28 -7.07
N VAL A 81 14.46 12.12 -6.47
CA VAL A 81 15.05 10.82 -6.81
C VAL A 81 13.96 9.75 -6.88
N LEU A 82 14.21 8.65 -7.59
CA LEU A 82 13.29 7.51 -7.56
C LEU A 82 13.28 6.87 -6.17
N ARG A 83 12.09 6.47 -5.70
CA ARG A 83 11.88 5.85 -4.37
C ARG A 83 12.79 4.66 -4.11
N GLN A 84 13.08 3.86 -5.14
CA GLN A 84 13.92 2.65 -5.05
C GLN A 84 15.39 2.91 -4.72
N TYR A 85 15.82 4.16 -4.61
CA TYR A 85 17.20 4.52 -4.30
C TYR A 85 17.40 5.02 -2.86
N VAL A 86 16.35 5.03 -2.05
CA VAL A 86 16.38 5.43 -0.65
C VAL A 86 15.78 4.30 0.18
N ASP A 87 16.47 3.92 1.25
CA ASP A 87 16.05 2.89 2.19
C ASP A 87 16.12 3.43 3.62
N ALA A 88 15.83 2.59 4.61
CA ALA A 88 15.79 2.94 6.04
C ALA A 88 14.91 4.17 6.30
N ILE A 89 13.80 4.28 5.56
CA ILE A 89 12.93 5.46 5.63
C ILE A 89 12.14 5.43 6.93
N THR A 90 12.30 6.46 7.75
CA THR A 90 11.62 6.58 9.05
C THR A 90 10.91 7.91 9.21
N PRO A 91 9.68 7.94 9.77
CA PRO A 91 8.98 9.19 10.03
C PRO A 91 9.72 10.00 11.10
N LEU A 92 9.84 11.31 10.90
CA LEU A 92 10.44 12.22 11.88
C LEU A 92 9.55 12.45 13.09
N ASP A 93 8.23 12.40 12.90
CA ASP A 93 7.21 12.41 13.94
C ASP A 93 6.35 11.15 13.80
N PRO A 94 6.75 10.01 14.40
CA PRO A 94 6.01 8.75 14.29
C PRO A 94 4.58 8.79 14.89
N GLU A 95 4.29 9.75 15.77
CA GLU A 95 2.96 9.88 16.37
C GLU A 95 1.95 10.49 15.39
N ASN A 96 2.40 11.40 14.52
CA ASN A 96 1.52 12.12 13.58
C ASN A 96 1.79 11.80 12.11
N THR A 97 2.90 11.14 11.81
CA THR A 97 3.29 10.73 10.46
C THR A 97 3.15 9.21 10.34
N PRO A 98 2.31 8.72 9.41
CA PRO A 98 2.21 7.29 9.13
C PRO A 98 3.58 6.69 8.76
N PRO A 99 3.78 5.37 8.93
CA PRO A 99 4.93 4.69 8.37
C PRO A 99 5.04 4.94 6.86
N TYR A 100 6.27 4.98 6.37
CA TYR A 100 6.54 5.31 4.97
C TYR A 100 5.74 4.41 4.00
N GLY A 101 5.10 5.06 3.03
CA GLY A 101 4.34 4.38 1.99
C GLY A 101 2.93 3.97 2.43
N ALA A 102 2.54 4.18 3.69
CA ALA A 102 1.15 4.04 4.10
C ALA A 102 0.25 4.94 3.25
N ILE A 103 -0.87 4.39 2.81
CA ILE A 103 -1.87 5.08 1.99
C ILE A 103 -3.19 5.02 2.74
N LEU A 104 -3.65 6.16 3.25
CA LEU A 104 -4.90 6.24 3.99
C LEU A 104 -6.09 6.26 3.01
N HIS A 105 -6.92 5.22 3.06
CA HIS A 105 -8.17 5.15 2.33
C HIS A 105 -9.31 5.75 3.15
N SER A 106 -10.22 6.48 2.51
CA SER A 106 -11.31 7.18 3.22
C SER A 106 -12.66 6.48 3.07
N GLN A 107 -12.81 5.64 2.05
CA GLN A 107 -14.07 5.04 1.65
C GLN A 107 -13.84 3.65 1.06
N VAL A 108 -14.85 2.81 1.19
CA VAL A 108 -14.99 1.55 0.48
C VAL A 108 -16.30 1.54 -0.29
N ALA A 109 -16.33 0.87 -1.44
CA ALA A 109 -17.55 0.64 -2.20
C ALA A 109 -17.57 -0.78 -2.78
N THR A 110 -18.75 -1.17 -3.27
CA THR A 110 -18.95 -2.37 -4.07
C THR A 110 -19.09 -1.97 -5.54
N VAL A 111 -18.39 -2.65 -6.44
CA VAL A 111 -18.58 -2.49 -7.88
C VAL A 111 -19.94 -3.07 -8.26
N CYS A 112 -20.81 -2.29 -8.90
CA CYS A 112 -22.17 -2.70 -9.27
C CYS A 112 -22.33 -3.05 -10.76
N MET A 113 -21.34 -2.71 -11.58
CA MET A 113 -21.28 -3.07 -12.99
C MET A 113 -19.84 -3.33 -13.44
N GLN A 114 -19.64 -4.21 -14.43
CA GLN A 114 -18.30 -4.48 -14.94
C GLN A 114 -17.70 -3.20 -15.53
N THR A 115 -16.48 -2.88 -15.11
CA THR A 115 -15.77 -1.67 -15.53
C THR A 115 -14.26 -1.89 -15.45
N PRO A 116 -13.44 -1.27 -16.29
CA PRO A 116 -12.01 -1.30 -16.09
C PRO A 116 -11.54 -0.22 -15.12
N VAL A 117 -10.36 -0.43 -14.55
CA VAL A 117 -9.52 0.62 -13.99
C VAL A 117 -8.85 1.33 -15.15
N TYR A 118 -9.05 2.63 -15.27
CA TYR A 118 -8.46 3.48 -16.30
C TYR A 118 -7.16 4.15 -15.81
N ALA A 119 -6.23 4.41 -16.73
CA ALA A 119 -4.98 5.13 -16.44
C ALA A 119 -5.14 6.65 -16.28
N ALA A 120 -6.27 7.20 -16.74
CA ALA A 120 -6.64 8.60 -16.61
C ALA A 120 -8.16 8.70 -16.36
N PRO A 121 -8.67 9.84 -15.82
CA PRO A 121 -10.11 10.06 -15.62
C PRO A 121 -10.81 10.37 -16.95
N ASP A 122 -10.69 9.45 -17.91
CA ASP A 122 -11.24 9.52 -19.26
C ASP A 122 -11.61 8.10 -19.69
N ALA A 123 -12.85 7.90 -20.17
CA ALA A 123 -13.34 6.61 -20.62
C ALA A 123 -12.64 6.10 -21.90
N ALA A 124 -11.90 6.96 -22.60
CA ALA A 124 -11.06 6.60 -23.74
C ALA A 124 -9.60 6.28 -23.35
N ALA A 125 -9.24 6.40 -22.06
CA ALA A 125 -7.89 6.11 -21.59
C ALA A 125 -7.56 4.61 -21.61
N GLU A 126 -6.27 4.29 -21.43
CA GLU A 126 -5.79 2.91 -21.30
C GLU A 126 -6.53 2.18 -20.17
N GLU A 127 -7.08 1.01 -20.49
CA GLU A 127 -7.67 0.08 -19.54
C GLU A 127 -6.56 -0.78 -18.90
N LEU A 128 -6.39 -0.64 -17.59
CA LEU A 128 -5.32 -1.28 -16.84
C LEU A 128 -5.71 -2.68 -16.34
N CYS A 129 -6.94 -2.84 -15.87
CA CYS A 129 -7.47 -4.09 -15.31
C CYS A 129 -9.00 -4.05 -15.30
N ALA A 130 -9.67 -5.13 -15.68
CA ALA A 130 -11.12 -5.25 -15.52
C ALA A 130 -11.47 -5.60 -14.07
N VAL A 131 -12.47 -4.93 -13.50
CA VAL A 131 -13.12 -5.29 -12.23
C VAL A 131 -14.57 -5.66 -12.47
N THR A 132 -15.08 -6.62 -11.71
CA THR A 132 -16.39 -7.23 -11.95
C THR A 132 -17.41 -6.83 -10.87
N PRO A 133 -18.72 -6.93 -11.16
CA PRO A 133 -19.75 -6.69 -10.14
C PRO A 133 -19.54 -7.57 -8.90
N GLY A 134 -19.73 -6.99 -7.72
CA GLY A 134 -19.49 -7.63 -6.43
C GLY A 134 -18.08 -7.40 -5.86
N SER A 135 -17.12 -6.93 -6.67
CA SER A 135 -15.79 -6.58 -6.16
C SER A 135 -15.88 -5.44 -5.16
N ARG A 136 -15.33 -5.63 -3.96
CA ARG A 136 -15.10 -4.52 -3.02
C ARG A 136 -13.84 -3.76 -3.39
N ILE A 137 -13.87 -2.43 -3.24
CA ILE A 137 -12.74 -1.56 -3.55
C ILE A 137 -12.63 -0.42 -2.54
N SER A 138 -11.44 -0.20 -2.00
CA SER A 138 -11.11 0.97 -1.18
C SER A 138 -10.53 2.09 -2.04
N PHE A 139 -10.88 3.35 -1.79
CA PHE A 139 -10.42 4.49 -2.60
C PHE A 139 -10.16 5.76 -1.77
N TRP A 140 -9.49 6.74 -2.36
CA TRP A 140 -9.12 7.98 -1.67
C TRP A 140 -10.24 8.99 -1.61
N TYR A 141 -10.84 9.28 -2.76
CA TYR A 141 -11.90 10.26 -2.91
C TYR A 141 -12.56 10.10 -4.28
N ILE A 142 -13.71 10.73 -4.43
CA ILE A 142 -14.37 10.93 -5.72
C ILE A 142 -14.03 12.34 -6.20
N GLN A 143 -13.62 12.46 -7.47
CA GLN A 143 -13.37 13.73 -8.12
C GLN A 143 -13.92 13.69 -9.55
N ASP A 144 -14.75 14.67 -9.89
CA ASP A 144 -15.26 14.89 -11.25
C ASP A 144 -15.90 13.62 -11.87
N GLY A 145 -16.60 12.83 -11.06
CA GLY A 145 -17.27 11.59 -11.50
C GLY A 145 -16.38 10.35 -11.52
N TRP A 146 -15.14 10.43 -11.02
CA TRP A 146 -14.19 9.32 -10.95
C TRP A 146 -13.78 9.05 -9.52
N ILE A 147 -13.78 7.78 -9.09
CA ILE A 147 -13.07 7.39 -7.88
C ILE A 147 -11.58 7.30 -8.22
N VAL A 148 -10.74 7.79 -7.32
CA VAL A 148 -9.28 7.78 -7.46
C VAL A 148 -8.71 6.72 -6.55
N ILE A 149 -7.97 5.77 -7.12
CA ILE A 149 -7.41 4.61 -6.41
C ILE A 149 -5.91 4.48 -6.64
N PRO A 150 -5.15 3.97 -5.66
CA PRO A 150 -3.83 3.43 -5.93
C PRO A 150 -3.96 2.20 -6.83
N TYR A 151 -3.21 2.19 -7.93
CA TYR A 151 -3.13 1.03 -8.82
C TYR A 151 -1.66 0.70 -9.06
N GLN A 152 -1.17 -0.34 -8.38
CA GLN A 152 0.24 -0.74 -8.44
C GLN A 152 1.17 0.43 -8.06
N ARG A 153 1.99 0.93 -8.99
CA ARG A 153 2.87 2.10 -8.80
C ARG A 153 2.33 3.37 -9.48
N LYS A 154 1.04 3.39 -9.81
CA LYS A 154 0.36 4.47 -10.53
C LYS A 154 -0.97 4.81 -9.84
N ILE A 155 -1.67 5.79 -10.41
CA ILE A 155 -3.04 6.13 -10.03
C ILE A 155 -3.97 5.49 -11.05
N GLY A 156 -5.00 4.81 -10.56
CA GLY A 156 -6.10 4.29 -11.35
C GLY A 156 -7.37 5.09 -11.11
N TYR A 157 -8.27 5.05 -12.10
CA TYR A 157 -9.56 5.73 -12.07
C TYR A 157 -10.67 4.73 -12.40
N ILE A 158 -11.73 4.72 -11.62
CA ILE A 158 -12.96 3.96 -11.94
C ILE A 158 -14.12 4.98 -11.99
N PRO A 159 -15.08 4.87 -12.92
CA PRO A 159 -16.24 5.75 -12.94
C PRO A 159 -17.04 5.60 -11.63
N ALA A 160 -17.39 6.72 -10.99
CA ALA A 160 -18.21 6.71 -9.77
C ALA A 160 -19.61 6.13 -10.01
N SER A 161 -20.08 6.11 -11.26
CA SER A 161 -21.34 5.45 -11.65
C SER A 161 -21.27 3.92 -11.61
N ALA A 162 -20.07 3.34 -11.54
CA ALA A 162 -19.87 1.90 -11.53
C ALA A 162 -19.81 1.28 -10.13
N ILE A 163 -20.07 2.09 -9.09
CA ILE A 163 -20.03 1.66 -7.69
C ILE A 163 -21.37 1.88 -6.97
N SER A 164 -21.59 1.10 -5.92
CA SER A 164 -22.69 1.18 -4.96
C SER A 164 -22.16 0.94 -3.54
N ASP A 165 -23.06 1.00 -2.55
CA ASP A 165 -22.80 0.55 -1.17
C ASP A 165 -21.56 1.21 -0.56
N LEU A 166 -21.55 2.54 -0.58
CA LEU A 166 -20.48 3.34 0.02
C LEU A 166 -20.45 3.15 1.54
N GLU A 167 -19.31 2.71 2.04
CA GLU A 167 -19.00 2.60 3.46
C GLU A 167 -17.82 3.53 3.80
N PRO A 168 -17.96 4.44 4.78
CA PRO A 168 -16.84 5.28 5.21
C PRO A 168 -15.81 4.45 5.99
N VAL A 169 -14.53 4.81 5.84
CA VAL A 169 -13.47 4.38 6.76
C VAL A 169 -13.43 5.38 7.93
N ALA A 170 -13.41 4.88 9.15
CA ALA A 170 -13.36 5.69 10.35
C ALA A 170 -12.08 6.55 10.38
N PRO A 171 -12.17 7.85 10.71
CA PRO A 171 -11.00 8.72 10.74
C PRO A 171 -9.99 8.34 11.83
N THR A 172 -10.45 7.75 12.94
CA THR A 172 -9.60 7.21 14.01
C THR A 172 -10.24 5.99 14.67
N ALA A 173 -9.44 5.21 15.39
CA ALA A 173 -9.90 4.05 16.17
C ALA A 173 -10.83 4.43 17.35
N GLU A 174 -10.63 5.62 17.93
CA GLU A 174 -11.44 6.15 19.03
C GLU A 174 -12.81 6.60 18.52
N TYR A 175 -12.90 7.12 17.30
CA TYR A 175 -14.16 7.48 16.66
C TYR A 175 -14.99 6.23 16.31
N ALA A 176 -14.33 5.18 15.83
CA ALA A 176 -14.96 3.99 15.32
C ALA A 176 -15.85 3.29 16.38
N GLN A 177 -17.02 2.86 15.93
CA GLN A 177 -17.94 1.97 16.65
C GLN A 177 -17.71 0.51 16.21
N SER A 178 -18.26 -0.45 16.96
CA SER A 178 -18.23 -1.87 16.54
C SER A 178 -18.92 -2.04 15.17
N GLY A 179 -18.25 -2.73 14.25
CA GLY A 179 -18.64 -2.91 12.86
C GLY A 179 -18.01 -1.90 11.87
N ASP A 180 -17.49 -0.77 12.34
CA ASP A 180 -16.90 0.24 11.48
C ASP A 180 -15.55 -0.23 10.90
N ILE A 181 -15.27 0.19 9.66
CA ILE A 181 -13.99 -0.04 9.00
C ILE A 181 -12.95 0.91 9.59
N LEU A 182 -11.86 0.36 10.13
CA LEU A 182 -10.72 1.12 10.63
C LEU A 182 -9.73 1.45 9.52
N ALA A 183 -9.50 0.51 8.61
CA ALA A 183 -8.64 0.68 7.45
C ALA A 183 -9.03 -0.30 6.34
N ALA A 184 -8.72 0.05 5.11
CA ALA A 184 -8.93 -0.84 3.98
C ALA A 184 -7.89 -0.60 2.88
N PHE A 185 -7.62 -1.63 2.10
CA PHE A 185 -6.74 -1.55 0.93
C PHE A 185 -7.22 -2.51 -0.15
N THR A 186 -6.97 -2.16 -1.40
CA THR A 186 -7.28 -3.01 -2.55
C THR A 186 -6.07 -3.09 -3.46
N SER A 187 -5.63 -4.30 -3.74
CA SER A 187 -4.67 -4.55 -4.82
C SER A 187 -5.36 -5.26 -5.98
N PHE A 188 -4.77 -5.14 -7.16
CA PHE A 188 -5.38 -5.64 -8.39
C PHE A 188 -4.56 -6.77 -8.99
N TYR A 189 -5.23 -7.70 -9.67
CA TYR A 189 -4.57 -8.82 -10.33
C TYR A 189 -5.20 -9.15 -11.68
N LYS A 190 -4.44 -9.83 -12.54
CA LYS A 190 -4.91 -10.20 -13.88
C LYS A 190 -5.89 -11.38 -13.81
N THR A 191 -6.94 -11.32 -14.62
CA THR A 191 -7.99 -12.35 -14.75
C THR A 191 -7.83 -13.18 -16.03
N THR A 192 -6.60 -13.24 -16.57
CA THR A 192 -6.30 -14.02 -17.78
C THR A 192 -6.63 -15.50 -17.58
N GLN A 193 -7.31 -16.11 -18.54
CA GLN A 193 -7.85 -17.47 -18.45
C GLN A 193 -6.82 -18.55 -18.80
N THR A 194 -5.62 -18.46 -18.23
CA THR A 194 -4.63 -19.54 -18.29
C THR A 194 -4.77 -20.43 -17.07
N GLU A 195 -4.54 -21.74 -17.21
CA GLU A 195 -4.69 -22.71 -16.10
C GLU A 195 -3.91 -22.29 -14.84
N LEU A 196 -2.66 -21.86 -15.04
CA LEU A 196 -1.80 -21.38 -13.96
C LEU A 196 -2.34 -20.10 -13.29
N ASN A 197 -2.98 -19.20 -14.03
CA ASN A 197 -3.58 -18.00 -13.45
C ASN A 197 -4.92 -18.31 -12.75
N LEU A 198 -5.70 -19.27 -13.25
CA LEU A 198 -6.90 -19.75 -12.56
C LEU A 198 -6.53 -20.36 -11.21
N GLY A 199 -5.49 -21.19 -11.14
CA GLY A 199 -4.96 -21.70 -9.88
C GLY A 199 -4.51 -20.59 -8.94
N ARG A 200 -3.89 -19.53 -9.47
CA ARG A 200 -3.49 -18.35 -8.70
C ARG A 200 -4.69 -17.58 -8.12
N MET A 201 -5.77 -17.42 -8.90
CA MET A 201 -6.99 -16.76 -8.45
C MET A 201 -7.66 -17.54 -7.31
N VAL A 202 -7.76 -18.87 -7.45
CA VAL A 202 -8.26 -19.76 -6.38
C VAL A 202 -7.39 -19.66 -5.12
N ASN A 203 -6.06 -19.62 -5.27
CA ASN A 203 -5.16 -19.50 -4.12
C ASN A 203 -5.31 -18.18 -3.35
N ILE A 204 -5.60 -17.08 -4.06
CA ILE A 204 -5.87 -15.79 -3.44
C ILE A 204 -7.15 -15.87 -2.60
N ASP A 205 -8.21 -16.43 -3.18
CA ASP A 205 -9.51 -16.59 -2.51
C ASP A 205 -9.38 -17.47 -1.24
N VAL A 206 -8.77 -18.65 -1.37
CA VAL A 206 -8.49 -19.56 -0.25
C VAL A 206 -7.67 -18.88 0.85
N ALA A 207 -6.69 -18.05 0.49
CA ALA A 207 -5.92 -17.31 1.48
C ALA A 207 -6.74 -16.22 2.17
N CYS A 208 -7.66 -15.54 1.45
CA CYS A 208 -8.59 -14.58 2.05
C CYS A 208 -9.48 -15.26 3.10
N ASP A 209 -10.00 -16.45 2.80
CA ASP A 209 -10.81 -17.22 3.74
C ASP A 209 -10.05 -17.56 5.02
N TYR A 210 -8.79 -18.01 4.91
CA TYR A 210 -8.00 -18.36 6.09
C TYR A 210 -7.69 -17.16 6.99
N ILE A 211 -7.41 -15.99 6.42
CA ILE A 211 -7.01 -14.82 7.21
C ILE A 211 -8.19 -14.01 7.75
N SER A 212 -9.41 -14.29 7.31
CA SER A 212 -10.60 -13.56 7.74
C SER A 212 -11.05 -14.00 9.13
N ILE A 213 -10.33 -13.52 10.15
CA ILE A 213 -10.49 -13.91 11.55
C ILE A 213 -10.66 -12.68 12.46
N VAL A 214 -11.14 -12.92 13.68
CA VAL A 214 -11.13 -11.94 14.76
C VAL A 214 -9.86 -12.11 15.58
N MET A 215 -9.18 -11.01 15.88
CA MET A 215 -8.02 -10.93 16.77
C MET A 215 -8.36 -10.11 18.01
N ASN A 216 -8.19 -10.69 19.20
CA ASN A 216 -8.37 -10.00 20.47
C ASN A 216 -7.19 -9.08 20.78
N PRO A 217 -7.33 -8.17 21.77
CA PRO A 217 -6.21 -7.40 22.29
C PRO A 217 -5.03 -8.27 22.68
N GLY A 218 -3.84 -7.95 22.17
CA GLY A 218 -2.59 -8.67 22.43
C GLY A 218 -2.37 -9.92 21.56
N ASP A 219 -3.36 -10.36 20.78
CA ASP A 219 -3.19 -11.51 19.88
C ASP A 219 -2.11 -11.21 18.82
N GLU A 220 -1.22 -12.16 18.61
CA GLU A 220 -0.25 -12.17 17.53
C GLU A 220 -0.77 -12.98 16.35
N PHE A 221 -0.49 -12.51 15.14
CA PHE A 221 -0.83 -13.16 13.89
C PHE A 221 0.44 -13.43 13.10
N SER A 222 0.65 -14.68 12.69
CA SER A 222 1.60 -15.07 11.64
C SER A 222 0.82 -15.48 10.40
N PHE A 223 1.13 -14.88 9.26
CA PHE A 223 0.47 -15.20 8.00
C PHE A 223 0.72 -16.66 7.58
N ASN A 224 1.96 -17.13 7.73
CA ASN A 224 2.30 -18.52 7.43
C ASN A 224 1.60 -19.51 8.36
N ASP A 225 1.44 -19.21 9.65
CA ASP A 225 0.75 -20.10 10.59
C ASP A 225 -0.75 -20.20 10.29
N VAL A 226 -1.37 -19.09 9.90
CA VAL A 226 -2.81 -19.03 9.63
C VAL A 226 -3.15 -19.60 8.25
N ALA A 227 -2.51 -19.10 7.19
CA ALA A 227 -2.82 -19.47 5.81
C ALA A 227 -2.02 -20.68 5.31
N GLY A 228 -0.82 -20.93 5.85
CA GLY A 228 -0.01 -22.08 5.51
C GLY A 228 -0.46 -23.38 6.21
N PRO A 229 0.17 -24.52 5.91
CA PRO A 229 1.09 -24.76 4.80
C PRO A 229 0.36 -24.75 3.44
N TYR A 230 0.99 -24.19 2.41
CA TYR A 230 0.39 -24.06 1.08
C TYR A 230 0.39 -25.39 0.31
N ARG A 231 -0.71 -26.15 0.41
CA ARG A 231 -0.85 -27.49 -0.20
C ARG A 231 -2.27 -27.76 -0.67
N ALA A 232 -2.41 -28.69 -1.61
CA ALA A 232 -3.70 -29.12 -2.16
C ALA A 232 -4.75 -29.50 -1.11
N ALA A 233 -4.34 -30.19 -0.04
CA ALA A 233 -5.24 -30.59 1.05
C ALA A 233 -5.84 -29.41 1.84
N ARG A 234 -5.32 -28.19 1.66
CA ARG A 234 -5.83 -26.95 2.24
C ARG A 234 -6.56 -26.06 1.21
N GLY A 235 -6.88 -26.59 0.03
CA GLY A 235 -7.60 -25.90 -1.03
C GLY A 235 -6.71 -25.21 -2.07
N TYR A 236 -5.39 -25.14 -1.84
CA TYR A 236 -4.48 -24.48 -2.78
C TYR A 236 -4.27 -25.29 -4.06
N MET A 237 -4.25 -24.60 -5.20
CA MET A 237 -3.96 -25.13 -6.53
C MET A 237 -2.53 -24.82 -6.97
N SER A 238 -2.06 -25.56 -7.97
CA SER A 238 -0.79 -25.27 -8.64
C SER A 238 -0.91 -23.95 -9.39
N ALA A 239 0.03 -23.04 -9.13
CA ALA A 239 0.09 -21.70 -9.68
C ALA A 239 1.56 -21.26 -9.80
N PRO A 240 1.87 -20.16 -10.52
CA PRO A 240 3.22 -19.62 -10.53
C PRO A 240 3.60 -19.14 -9.13
N VAL A 241 4.68 -19.70 -8.58
CA VAL A 241 5.34 -19.26 -7.34
C VAL A 241 6.71 -18.69 -7.68
N LEU A 242 7.15 -17.69 -6.91
CA LEU A 242 8.47 -17.09 -6.99
C LEU A 242 9.37 -17.73 -5.93
N ILE A 243 10.41 -18.44 -6.37
CA ILE A 243 11.41 -19.08 -5.51
C ILE A 243 12.78 -18.62 -6.00
N ASP A 244 13.55 -17.96 -5.13
CA ASP A 244 14.90 -17.45 -5.43
C ASP A 244 14.99 -16.64 -6.73
N GLY A 245 13.97 -15.81 -7.00
CA GLY A 245 13.89 -14.98 -8.21
C GLY A 245 13.50 -15.73 -9.48
N THR A 246 13.24 -17.03 -9.40
CA THR A 246 12.73 -17.85 -10.50
C THR A 246 11.24 -18.16 -10.33
N THR A 247 10.50 -18.16 -11.44
CA THR A 247 9.09 -18.51 -11.45
C THR A 247 8.94 -19.98 -11.81
N MET A 248 8.31 -20.77 -10.93
CA MET A 248 7.99 -22.17 -11.19
C MET A 248 6.59 -22.53 -10.72
N PRO A 249 5.96 -23.61 -11.22
CA PRO A 249 4.69 -24.08 -10.69
C PRO A 249 4.84 -24.60 -9.25
N GLY A 250 3.94 -24.18 -8.37
CA GLY A 250 3.87 -24.61 -6.97
C GLY A 250 2.53 -24.27 -6.33
N TYR A 251 2.26 -24.77 -5.13
CA TYR A 251 1.02 -24.48 -4.43
C TYR A 251 1.09 -23.13 -3.71
N GLY A 252 -0.04 -22.42 -3.66
CA GLY A 252 -0.16 -21.15 -2.93
C GLY A 252 0.37 -19.92 -3.68
N GLY A 253 0.72 -20.04 -4.97
CA GLY A 253 1.04 -18.88 -5.80
C GLY A 253 -0.12 -17.88 -5.77
N GLY A 254 0.15 -16.64 -5.33
CA GLY A 254 -0.86 -15.60 -5.07
C GLY A 254 -0.94 -15.14 -3.61
N THR A 255 -0.57 -16.00 -2.65
CA THR A 255 -0.60 -15.71 -1.20
C THR A 255 0.24 -14.49 -0.80
N CYS A 256 1.40 -14.26 -1.43
CA CYS A 256 2.20 -13.06 -1.22
C CYS A 256 1.44 -11.76 -1.51
N GLN A 257 0.52 -11.76 -2.49
CA GLN A 257 -0.29 -10.57 -2.77
C GLN A 257 -1.33 -10.34 -1.67
N VAL A 258 -1.87 -11.41 -1.07
CA VAL A 258 -2.76 -11.32 0.10
C VAL A 258 -2.03 -10.76 1.31
N SER A 259 -0.88 -11.32 1.65
CA SER A 259 -0.02 -10.79 2.73
C SER A 259 0.35 -9.33 2.50
N THR A 260 0.77 -8.98 1.28
CA THR A 260 1.12 -7.60 0.93
C THR A 260 -0.08 -6.66 1.01
N THR A 261 -1.27 -7.08 0.58
CA THR A 261 -2.50 -6.28 0.69
C THR A 261 -2.84 -6.06 2.16
N LEU A 262 -2.76 -7.11 2.98
CA LEU A 262 -3.00 -7.01 4.43
C LEU A 262 -2.01 -6.05 5.07
N TYR A 263 -0.72 -6.15 4.75
CA TYR A 263 0.30 -5.23 5.24
C TYR A 263 -0.02 -3.76 4.92
N ASN A 264 -0.52 -3.46 3.73
CA ASN A 264 -0.95 -2.10 3.37
C ASN A 264 -2.17 -1.61 4.17
N VAL A 265 -3.04 -2.51 4.65
CA VAL A 265 -4.08 -2.17 5.63
C VAL A 265 -3.46 -1.88 6.99
N LEU A 266 -2.56 -2.74 7.47
CA LEU A 266 -1.91 -2.60 8.77
C LEU A 266 -1.09 -1.30 8.90
N LEU A 267 -0.42 -0.87 7.81
CA LEU A 267 0.32 0.39 7.76
C LEU A 267 -0.56 1.63 8.04
N GLN A 268 -1.86 1.56 7.77
CA GLN A 268 -2.82 2.63 8.06
C GLN A 268 -3.22 2.65 9.54
N LEU A 269 -2.91 1.58 10.30
CA LEU A 269 -3.29 1.39 11.70
C LEU A 269 -2.07 1.38 12.64
N TRP A 270 -0.99 2.08 12.27
CA TRP A 270 0.30 2.06 12.99
C TRP A 270 0.24 2.49 14.45
N LYS A 271 -0.85 3.14 14.88
CA LYS A 271 -1.08 3.52 16.28
C LYS A 271 -1.57 2.38 17.17
N GLY A 272 -2.17 1.33 16.58
CA GLY A 272 -2.68 0.18 17.34
C GLY A 272 -2.36 -1.18 16.73
N ILE A 273 -1.50 -1.22 15.71
CA ILE A 273 -0.90 -2.45 15.19
C ILE A 273 0.61 -2.36 15.31
N THR A 274 1.21 -3.38 15.91
CA THR A 274 2.67 -3.53 15.94
C THR A 274 3.11 -4.55 14.91
N ILE A 275 3.91 -4.15 13.93
CA ILE A 275 4.54 -5.08 12.99
C ILE A 275 5.77 -5.70 13.67
N ILE A 276 5.72 -7.00 13.94
CA ILE A 276 6.78 -7.76 14.62
C ILE A 276 7.82 -8.23 13.60
N HIS A 277 7.36 -8.76 12.46
CA HIS A 277 8.23 -9.24 11.40
C HIS A 277 7.62 -8.95 10.04
N ARG A 278 8.46 -8.49 9.12
CA ARG A 278 8.11 -8.28 7.73
C ARG A 278 9.38 -8.36 6.89
N ARG A 279 9.30 -9.00 5.72
CA ARG A 279 10.33 -8.92 4.69
C ARG A 279 9.73 -8.67 3.29
N PRO A 280 10.37 -7.86 2.43
CA PRO A 280 9.98 -7.75 1.03
C PRO A 280 10.52 -8.94 0.21
N HIS A 281 10.04 -9.10 -1.02
CA HIS A 281 10.56 -10.08 -1.99
C HIS A 281 12.01 -9.78 -2.43
N GLY A 282 12.52 -8.58 -2.13
CA GLY A 282 13.85 -8.12 -2.50
C GLY A 282 13.89 -6.59 -2.65
N PRO A 283 15.01 -6.02 -3.13
CA PRO A 283 15.20 -4.56 -3.21
C PRO A 283 14.12 -3.84 -4.03
N SER A 284 13.63 -4.46 -5.10
CA SER A 284 12.58 -3.86 -5.93
C SER A 284 11.18 -4.00 -5.34
N GLY A 285 10.99 -4.91 -4.36
CA GLY A 285 9.69 -5.32 -3.83
C GLY A 285 8.72 -5.86 -4.89
N ALA A 286 7.49 -6.16 -4.45
CA ALA A 286 6.38 -6.47 -5.34
C ALA A 286 6.04 -5.28 -6.28
N SER A 287 5.67 -5.57 -7.52
CA SER A 287 5.29 -4.55 -8.51
C SER A 287 3.80 -4.17 -8.44
N TYR A 288 2.96 -4.99 -7.80
CA TYR A 288 1.52 -4.79 -7.71
C TYR A 288 1.06 -3.86 -6.56
N VAL A 289 2.03 -3.24 -5.86
CA VAL A 289 1.81 -2.23 -4.83
C VAL A 289 2.84 -1.09 -4.98
N PRO A 290 2.63 0.05 -4.29
CA PRO A 290 3.64 1.08 -4.19
C PRO A 290 4.99 0.54 -3.70
N HIS A 291 6.07 1.25 -4.01
CA HIS A 291 7.39 0.82 -3.55
C HIS A 291 7.52 0.91 -2.02
N GLY A 292 8.23 -0.04 -1.41
CA GLY A 292 8.49 -0.07 0.04
C GLY A 292 7.44 -0.80 0.88
N VAL A 293 6.23 -1.03 0.35
CA VAL A 293 5.07 -1.57 1.12
C VAL A 293 4.72 -3.03 0.78
N ASP A 294 5.73 -3.83 0.45
CA ASP A 294 5.62 -5.26 0.13
C ASP A 294 5.71 -6.13 1.39
N ALA A 295 5.06 -7.31 1.46
CA ALA A 295 5.24 -8.27 2.54
C ALA A 295 5.19 -9.71 2.00
N ALA A 296 6.36 -10.30 1.78
CA ALA A 296 6.52 -11.65 1.24
C ALA A 296 6.26 -12.72 2.31
N VAL A 297 5.64 -13.83 1.89
CA VAL A 297 5.36 -15.02 2.70
C VAL A 297 5.77 -16.29 1.95
N GLY A 298 5.76 -17.46 2.58
CA GLY A 298 6.10 -18.71 1.89
C GLY A 298 7.18 -19.57 2.54
N SER A 299 7.92 -19.05 3.51
CA SER A 299 9.05 -19.75 4.15
C SER A 299 9.29 -19.25 5.57
N GLU A 300 10.10 -19.95 6.35
CA GLU A 300 10.45 -19.54 7.73
C GLU A 300 11.06 -18.12 7.79
N ASN A 301 11.73 -17.67 6.73
CA ASN A 301 12.35 -16.34 6.66
C ASN A 301 11.43 -15.27 6.05
N LEU A 302 10.36 -15.67 5.37
CA LEU A 302 9.41 -14.78 4.71
C LEU A 302 8.06 -14.99 5.37
N ASP A 303 7.72 -14.09 6.28
CA ASP A 303 6.44 -14.06 6.98
C ASP A 303 6.02 -12.61 7.23
N LEU A 304 4.72 -12.41 7.45
CA LEU A 304 4.17 -11.18 8.00
C LEU A 304 3.63 -11.52 9.39
N ILE A 305 4.29 -10.99 10.42
CA ILE A 305 3.92 -11.18 11.81
C ILE A 305 3.57 -9.82 12.42
N PHE A 306 2.40 -9.72 13.04
CA PHE A 306 1.96 -8.50 13.72
C PHE A 306 1.11 -8.81 14.94
N GLN A 307 0.93 -7.82 15.81
CA GLN A 307 0.10 -7.91 17.01
C GLN A 307 -1.00 -6.86 16.98
N ASN A 308 -2.20 -7.25 17.43
CA ASN A 308 -3.25 -6.28 17.77
C ASN A 308 -2.90 -5.59 19.09
N ALA A 309 -2.49 -4.32 19.03
CA ALA A 309 -2.15 -3.51 20.19
C ALA A 309 -3.30 -2.60 20.64
N TYR A 310 -4.47 -2.66 19.99
CA TYR A 310 -5.67 -2.01 20.49
C TYR A 310 -6.19 -2.69 21.76
N ASP A 311 -6.96 -1.97 22.56
CA ASP A 311 -7.66 -2.47 23.73
C ASP A 311 -9.02 -3.12 23.39
N PHE A 312 -9.33 -3.25 22.10
CA PHE A 312 -10.52 -3.91 21.58
C PHE A 312 -10.18 -4.95 20.49
N PRO A 313 -11.08 -5.93 20.24
CA PRO A 313 -10.91 -6.89 19.16
C PRO A 313 -10.99 -6.23 17.77
N ILE A 314 -10.23 -6.75 16.82
CA ILE A 314 -10.32 -6.36 15.41
C ILE A 314 -10.73 -7.56 14.57
N GLN A 315 -11.46 -7.32 13.49
CA GLN A 315 -11.81 -8.33 12.50
C GLN A 315 -11.09 -8.03 11.19
N ILE A 316 -10.40 -9.03 10.65
CA ILE A 316 -9.86 -8.99 9.29
C ILE A 316 -10.95 -9.48 8.35
N ASP A 317 -11.32 -8.67 7.37
CA ASP A 317 -12.25 -9.02 6.31
C ASP A 317 -11.49 -9.02 4.98
N ALA A 318 -11.20 -10.20 4.44
CA ALA A 318 -10.53 -10.36 3.15
C ALA A 318 -11.46 -10.99 2.11
N SER A 319 -11.41 -10.50 0.88
CA SER A 319 -12.19 -11.04 -0.23
C SER A 319 -11.47 -10.81 -1.56
N ALA A 320 -11.61 -11.75 -2.48
CA ALA A 320 -11.13 -11.59 -3.84
C ALA A 320 -12.27 -11.83 -4.83
N GLN A 321 -12.43 -10.90 -5.77
CA GLN A 321 -13.44 -10.99 -6.81
C GLN A 321 -12.84 -10.43 -8.09
N ASP A 322 -12.76 -11.28 -9.12
CA ASP A 322 -12.15 -11.07 -10.44
C ASP A 322 -11.60 -9.67 -10.68
N GLY A 323 -10.28 -9.54 -10.48
CA GLY A 323 -9.52 -8.32 -10.74
C GLY A 323 -9.17 -7.54 -9.48
N ALA A 324 -9.94 -7.69 -8.39
CA ALA A 324 -9.75 -6.97 -7.14
C ALA A 324 -9.58 -7.91 -5.94
N LEU A 325 -8.50 -7.69 -5.19
CA LEU A 325 -8.26 -8.29 -3.88
C LEU A 325 -8.42 -7.18 -2.84
N PHE A 326 -9.46 -7.29 -2.03
CA PHE A 326 -9.85 -6.32 -1.03
C PHE A 326 -9.61 -6.88 0.37
N ILE A 327 -9.01 -6.07 1.24
CA ILE A 327 -8.90 -6.37 2.66
C ILE A 327 -9.30 -5.12 3.45
N ALA A 328 -10.11 -5.32 4.48
CA ALA A 328 -10.40 -4.32 5.50
C ALA A 328 -10.11 -4.89 6.90
N ILE A 329 -9.83 -3.99 7.83
CA ILE A 329 -9.85 -4.27 9.26
C ILE A 329 -11.00 -3.48 9.86
N ARG A 330 -11.88 -4.16 10.60
CA ARG A 330 -13.00 -3.57 11.32
C ARG A 330 -12.75 -3.61 12.82
N LYS A 331 -13.38 -2.68 13.53
CA LYS A 331 -13.52 -2.76 15.00
C LYS A 331 -14.58 -3.80 15.33
N ALA A 332 -14.23 -4.83 16.09
CA ALA A 332 -15.15 -5.90 16.49
C ALA A 332 -15.69 -5.64 17.90
#